data_AF-A0A0M8T6E2-F1
#
_entry.id   AF-A0A0M8T6E2-F1
#
_cell.length_a   1.000
_cell.length_b   1.000
_cell.length_c   1.000
_cell.angle_alpha   90.00
_cell.angle_beta   90.00
_cell.angle_gamma   90.00
#
_symmetry.space_group_name_H-M   'P 1'
#
loop_
_entity.id
_entity.type
_entity.pdbx_description
1 polymer ?
#
loop_
_entity_poly.entity_id
_entity_poly.type
_entity_poly.pdbx_seq_one_letter_code
_entity_poly.pdbx_strand_id
1 'polypeptide(L)'
;MGPDEKADYLKALRSKDRPDYSALFMTDTGVYLSLKDGKRPCEAVEVKISHFRVDMTRATSKPGYSHSYKPINTVVVKVGPRDGFAPGSVPPPPQGCGGTLSVLYVGDEITEDDLPDELRLPSTDSSIDWTLVVLTADRALDGVFQPPAVLQNC
;
A
#
# COMPACT_ATOMS: atom_id res chain seq x y z
N MET A 1 1.74 14.70 18.96
CA MET A 1 2.62 14.09 17.94
C MET A 1 2.20 14.64 16.60
N GLY A 2 3.12 15.30 15.91
CA GLY A 2 2.88 15.78 14.54
C GLY A 2 2.73 14.62 13.54
N PRO A 3 2.30 14.88 12.29
CA PRO A 3 2.17 13.85 11.26
C PRO A 3 3.48 13.09 10.97
N ASP A 4 4.61 13.80 10.93
CA ASP A 4 5.92 13.20 10.60
C ASP A 4 6.43 12.33 11.75
N GLU A 5 6.38 12.83 12.98
CA GLU A 5 6.70 12.05 14.18
C GLU A 5 5.84 10.78 14.29
N LYS A 6 4.57 10.88 13.85
CA LYS A 6 3.64 9.76 13.81
C LYS A 6 4.04 8.75 12.74
N ALA A 7 4.44 9.22 11.56
CA ALA A 7 4.91 8.36 10.49
C ALA A 7 6.16 7.59 10.93
N ASP A 8 7.15 8.29 11.49
CA ASP A 8 8.39 7.72 12.00
C ASP A 8 8.14 6.68 13.10
N TYR A 9 7.27 7.02 14.05
CA TYR A 9 6.87 6.10 15.11
C TYR A 9 6.26 4.83 14.54
N LEU A 10 5.29 4.93 13.62
CA LEU A 10 4.62 3.78 13.02
C LEU A 10 5.59 2.94 12.16
N LYS A 11 6.47 3.58 11.39
CA LYS A 11 7.54 2.94 10.61
C LYS A 11 8.56 2.23 11.49
N ALA A 12 8.78 2.70 12.72
CA ALA A 12 9.72 2.10 13.67
C ALA A 12 9.15 0.90 14.42
N LEU A 13 7.84 0.65 14.31
CA LEU A 13 7.22 -0.55 14.89
C LEU A 13 7.74 -1.80 14.18
N ARG A 14 8.03 -2.85 14.94
CA ARG A 14 8.59 -4.09 14.41
C ARG A 14 7.66 -5.27 14.62
N SER A 15 7.56 -6.10 13.58
CA SER A 15 6.68 -7.25 13.59
C SER A 15 7.13 -8.29 14.62
N LYS A 16 6.17 -8.89 15.33
CA LYS A 16 6.45 -9.99 16.27
C LYS A 16 6.91 -11.25 15.54
N ASP A 17 6.34 -11.48 14.35
CA ASP A 17 6.57 -12.68 13.56
C ASP A 17 7.83 -12.54 12.70
N ARG A 18 8.18 -11.31 12.33
CA ARG A 18 9.35 -10.98 11.50
C ARG A 18 10.02 -9.68 11.97
N PRO A 19 11.01 -9.75 12.88
CA PRO A 19 11.60 -8.56 13.51
C PRO A 19 12.25 -7.55 12.56
N ASP A 20 12.63 -7.95 11.35
CA ASP A 20 13.20 -7.05 10.33
C ASP A 20 12.14 -6.29 9.51
N TYR A 21 10.86 -6.60 9.72
CA TYR A 21 9.74 -6.01 8.98
C TYR A 21 8.94 -5.03 9.85
N SER A 22 8.27 -4.08 9.19
CA SER A 22 7.31 -3.20 9.86
C SER A 22 6.19 -4.01 10.50
N ALA A 23 5.77 -3.60 11.71
CA ALA A 23 4.61 -4.21 12.36
C ALA A 23 3.29 -3.85 11.69
N LEU A 24 3.26 -2.66 11.07
CA LEU A 24 2.13 -2.13 10.32
C LEU A 24 2.43 -2.33 8.83
N PHE A 25 1.61 -3.14 8.17
CA PHE A 25 1.82 -3.49 6.77
C PHE A 25 0.48 -3.66 6.05
N MET A 26 0.53 -3.59 4.73
CA MET A 26 -0.60 -3.76 3.83
C MET A 26 -0.42 -5.01 2.95
N THR A 27 -1.53 -5.68 2.66
CA THR A 27 -1.65 -6.75 1.67
C THR A 27 -2.82 -6.44 0.73
N ASP A 28 -3.07 -7.29 -0.26
CA ASP A 28 -4.28 -7.26 -1.09
C ASP A 28 -5.58 -7.45 -0.28
N THR A 29 -5.49 -7.98 0.94
CA THR A 29 -6.64 -8.16 1.84
C THR A 29 -6.80 -7.02 2.84
N GLY A 30 -5.91 -6.01 2.83
CA GLY A 30 -6.00 -4.80 3.63
C GLY A 30 -4.83 -4.60 4.61
N VAL A 31 -5.07 -3.80 5.65
CA VAL A 31 -4.05 -3.33 6.60
C VAL A 31 -4.06 -4.18 7.86
N TYR A 32 -2.86 -4.57 8.31
CA TYR A 32 -2.65 -5.39 9.48
C TYR A 32 -1.63 -4.76 10.43
N LEU A 33 -1.84 -4.99 11.73
CA LEU A 33 -0.88 -4.72 12.78
C LEU A 33 -0.50 -6.04 13.46
N SER A 34 0.80 -6.35 13.50
CA SER A 34 1.35 -7.49 14.25
C SER A 34 2.56 -7.01 15.05
N LEU A 35 2.40 -6.65 16.32
CA LEU A 35 3.42 -5.96 17.11
C LEU A 35 4.20 -6.88 18.05
N LYS A 36 5.52 -6.68 18.12
CA LYS A 36 6.34 -7.16 19.25
C LYS A 36 6.04 -6.32 20.50
N ASP A 37 5.85 -6.99 21.65
CA ASP A 37 5.49 -6.33 22.92
C ASP A 37 6.45 -5.18 23.30
N GLY A 38 5.89 -4.11 23.87
CA GLY A 38 6.63 -2.99 24.48
C GLY A 38 6.63 -1.65 23.74
N LYS A 39 6.29 -1.61 22.44
CA LYS A 39 6.17 -0.36 21.65
C LYS A 39 4.78 -0.14 21.06
N ARG A 40 3.75 -0.62 21.75
CA ARG A 40 2.39 -0.57 21.27
C ARG A 40 1.80 0.84 21.40
N PRO A 41 1.04 1.34 20.41
CA PRO A 41 0.25 2.55 20.59
C PRO A 41 -0.67 2.42 21.81
N CYS A 42 -0.77 3.47 22.63
CA CYS A 42 -1.68 3.46 23.77
C CYS A 42 -3.15 3.37 23.34
N GLU A 43 -3.48 3.90 22.16
CA GLU A 43 -4.81 3.93 21.58
C GLU A 43 -4.77 3.57 20.09
N ALA A 44 -5.93 3.29 19.51
CA ALA A 44 -6.04 3.03 18.07
C ALA A 44 -5.67 4.28 17.29
N VAL A 45 -4.80 4.10 16.29
CA VAL A 45 -4.23 5.19 15.51
C VAL A 45 -4.98 5.33 14.20
N GLU A 46 -5.44 6.54 13.88
CA GLU A 46 -6.02 6.83 12.57
C GLU A 46 -4.94 6.92 11.50
N VAL A 47 -5.14 6.21 10.40
CA VAL A 47 -4.30 6.20 9.20
C VAL A 47 -5.20 6.35 7.98
N LYS A 48 -4.63 6.85 6.88
CA LYS A 48 -5.33 7.04 5.62
C LYS A 48 -4.84 6.02 4.62
N ILE A 49 -5.75 5.60 3.74
CA ILE A 49 -5.43 4.76 2.59
C ILE A 49 -5.96 5.45 1.35
N SER A 50 -5.08 5.79 0.42
CA SER A 50 -5.48 6.32 -0.88
C SER A 50 -5.37 5.21 -1.90
N HIS A 51 -6.46 5.01 -2.64
CA HIS A 51 -6.53 4.03 -3.71
C HIS A 51 -6.43 4.75 -5.05
N PHE A 52 -5.60 4.21 -5.93
CA PHE A 52 -5.38 4.70 -7.28
C PHE A 52 -5.63 3.55 -8.26
N ARG A 53 -6.34 3.87 -9.34
CA ARG A 53 -6.38 3.03 -10.51
C ARG A 53 -5.07 3.22 -11.27
N VAL A 54 -4.45 2.11 -11.65
CA VAL A 54 -3.25 2.10 -12.49
C VAL A 54 -3.65 1.60 -13.86
N ASP A 55 -3.90 2.53 -14.78
CA ASP A 55 -4.19 2.17 -16.17
C ASP A 55 -2.89 1.72 -16.84
N MET A 56 -2.85 0.47 -17.28
CA MET A 56 -1.68 -0.12 -17.92
C MET A 56 -1.89 -0.23 -19.42
N THR A 57 -0.86 0.08 -20.20
CA THR A 57 -0.87 -0.04 -21.65
C THR A 57 0.44 -0.65 -22.11
N ARG A 58 0.36 -1.67 -22.97
CA ARG A 58 1.55 -2.28 -23.56
C ARG A 58 2.34 -1.22 -24.32
N ALA A 59 3.61 -1.08 -23.97
CA ALA A 59 4.50 -0.17 -24.66
C ALA A 59 4.76 -0.70 -26.08
N THR A 60 4.48 0.11 -27.10
CA THR A 60 4.72 -0.24 -28.50
C THR A 60 6.19 -0.12 -28.90
N SER A 61 6.97 0.65 -28.15
CA SER A 61 8.35 1.03 -28.48
C SER A 61 9.43 0.26 -27.69
N LYS A 62 9.07 -0.44 -26.60
CA LYS A 62 9.98 -1.23 -25.77
C LYS A 62 9.25 -2.42 -25.14
N PRO A 63 9.95 -3.51 -24.80
CA PRO A 63 9.38 -4.56 -23.95
C PRO A 63 8.96 -3.96 -22.61
N GLY A 64 7.67 -4.04 -22.26
CA GLY A 64 7.14 -3.55 -20.99
C GLY A 64 5.77 -2.89 -21.10
N TYR A 65 5.33 -2.29 -20.00
CA TYR A 65 4.08 -1.56 -19.90
C TYR A 65 4.35 -0.11 -19.47
N SER A 66 3.70 0.85 -20.13
CA SER A 66 3.53 2.19 -19.58
C SER A 66 2.32 2.21 -18.66
N HIS A 67 2.31 3.10 -17.68
CA HIS A 67 1.16 3.26 -16.79
C HIS A 67 0.88 4.73 -16.46
N SER A 68 -0.34 4.98 -16.00
CA SER A 68 -0.78 6.25 -15.44
C SER A 68 -1.67 6.01 -14.23
N TYR A 69 -1.64 6.93 -13.27
CA TYR A 69 -2.44 6.87 -12.07
C TYR A 69 -3.74 7.67 -12.22
N LYS A 70 -4.80 7.22 -11.55
CA LYS A 70 -6.03 7.98 -11.36
C LYS A 70 -6.55 7.76 -9.94
N PRO A 71 -6.79 8.79 -9.14
CA PRO A 71 -7.39 8.65 -7.82
C PRO A 71 -8.74 7.95 -7.91
N ILE A 72 -9.00 7.02 -6.98
CA ILE A 72 -10.31 6.39 -6.80
C ILE A 72 -11.00 7.04 -5.61
N ASN A 73 -10.42 6.85 -4.42
CA ASN A 73 -10.91 7.38 -3.16
C ASN A 73 -9.82 7.31 -2.09
N THR A 74 -10.06 8.04 -1.00
CA THR A 74 -9.28 7.96 0.24
C THR A 74 -10.20 7.48 1.35
N VAL A 75 -9.75 6.49 2.12
CA VAL A 75 -10.46 6.00 3.32
C VAL A 75 -9.63 6.25 4.57
N VAL A 76 -10.31 6.47 5.69
CA VAL A 76 -9.67 6.62 7.01
C VAL A 76 -10.03 5.39 7.84
N VAL A 77 -9.01 4.71 8.35
CA VAL A 77 -9.18 3.52 9.20
C VAL A 77 -8.42 3.68 10.51
N LYS A 78 -8.85 2.92 11.53
CA LYS A 78 -8.18 2.85 12.82
C LYS A 78 -7.41 1.56 12.94
N VAL A 79 -6.15 1.66 13.37
CA VAL A 79 -5.26 0.51 13.53
C VAL A 79 -4.74 0.44 14.97
N GLY A 80 -4.74 -0.75 15.55
CA GLY A 80 -4.37 -0.92 16.96
C GLY A 80 -5.50 -0.58 17.94
N PRO A 81 -5.20 -0.43 19.25
CA PRO A 81 -3.89 -0.67 19.84
C PRO A 81 -3.53 -2.16 19.81
N ARG A 82 -4.51 -3.06 19.68
CA ARG A 82 -4.29 -4.51 19.58
C ARG A 82 -3.90 -4.93 18.17
N ASP A 83 -3.12 -6.01 18.09
CA ASP A 83 -2.84 -6.71 16.84
C ASP A 83 -4.15 -7.09 16.15
N GLY A 84 -4.12 -7.09 14.82
CA GLY A 84 -5.25 -7.53 14.01
C GLY A 84 -5.38 -6.77 12.70
N PHE A 85 -6.51 -7.04 12.05
CA PHE A 85 -6.94 -6.43 10.82
C PHE A 85 -7.65 -5.10 11.09
N ALA A 86 -7.44 -4.10 10.22
CA ALA A 86 -8.16 -2.84 10.26
C ALA A 86 -9.41 -2.90 9.35
N PRO A 87 -10.63 -2.91 9.89
CA PRO A 87 -11.85 -3.00 9.08
C PRO A 87 -11.97 -1.83 8.09
N GLY A 88 -12.46 -2.13 6.88
CA GLY A 88 -12.63 -1.13 5.81
C GLY A 88 -11.35 -0.77 5.06
N SER A 89 -10.24 -1.48 5.31
CA SER A 89 -8.94 -1.23 4.65
C SER A 89 -8.69 -2.05 3.38
N VAL A 90 -9.65 -2.88 2.96
CA VAL A 90 -9.49 -3.77 1.80
C VAL A 90 -9.39 -2.94 0.52
N PRO A 91 -8.33 -3.12 -0.29
CA PRO A 91 -8.21 -2.51 -1.61
C PRO A 91 -9.41 -2.82 -2.53
N PRO A 92 -9.84 -1.87 -3.37
CA PRO A 92 -10.79 -2.19 -4.43
C PRO A 92 -10.14 -3.16 -5.43
N PRO A 93 -10.88 -4.17 -5.93
CA PRO A 93 -10.34 -5.12 -6.88
C PRO A 93 -9.97 -4.44 -8.22
N PRO A 94 -8.94 -4.94 -8.93
CA PRO A 94 -8.62 -4.50 -10.29
C PRO A 94 -9.82 -4.60 -11.24
N GLN A 95 -9.88 -3.73 -12.25
CA GLN A 95 -10.97 -3.72 -13.23
C GLN A 95 -10.47 -3.44 -14.65
N GLY A 96 -10.75 -4.37 -15.57
CA GLY A 96 -10.31 -4.30 -16.97
C GLY A 96 -8.78 -4.25 -17.06
N CYS A 97 -8.25 -3.29 -17.83
CA CYS A 97 -6.81 -3.01 -17.92
C CYS A 97 -6.27 -2.09 -16.81
N GLY A 98 -7.06 -1.90 -15.75
CA GLY A 98 -6.66 -1.11 -14.59
C GLY A 98 -6.33 -2.00 -13.40
N GLY A 99 -5.08 -1.94 -12.96
CA GLY A 99 -4.70 -2.42 -11.63
C GLY A 99 -5.14 -1.46 -10.53
N THR A 100 -4.94 -1.86 -9.28
CA THR A 100 -5.17 -1.02 -8.10
C THR A 100 -3.87 -0.84 -7.33
N LEU A 101 -3.47 0.40 -7.11
CA LEU A 101 -2.43 0.77 -6.16
C LEU A 101 -3.11 1.31 -4.89
N SER A 102 -2.78 0.75 -3.74
CA SER A 102 -3.22 1.25 -2.44
C SER A 102 -2.03 1.70 -1.62
N VAL A 103 -2.09 2.93 -1.11
CA VAL A 103 -1.02 3.53 -0.32
C VAL A 103 -1.51 3.85 1.08
N LEU A 104 -0.84 3.30 2.09
CA LEU A 104 -1.06 3.59 3.51
C LEU A 104 -0.20 4.77 3.94
N TYR A 105 -0.79 5.76 4.59
CA TYR A 105 -0.05 6.96 5.02
C TYR A 105 -0.69 7.65 6.23
N VAL A 106 0.00 8.66 6.75
CA VAL A 106 -0.52 9.60 7.75
C VAL A 106 -0.28 11.04 7.28
N GLY A 107 -0.97 12.01 7.88
CA GLY A 107 -0.80 13.42 7.52
C GLY A 107 -1.51 13.80 6.22
N ASP A 108 -0.80 14.56 5.39
CA ASP A 108 -1.32 15.12 4.14
C ASP A 108 -1.57 14.05 3.09
N GLU A 109 -2.54 14.31 2.22
CA GLU A 109 -2.99 13.38 1.18
C GLU A 109 -1.84 12.97 0.26
N ILE A 110 -1.75 11.68 -0.07
CA ILE A 110 -0.88 11.17 -1.12
C ILE A 110 -1.52 11.50 -2.47
N THR A 111 -0.76 12.12 -3.35
CA THR A 111 -1.18 12.52 -4.70
C THR A 111 -0.43 11.72 -5.75
N GLU A 112 -0.80 11.86 -7.02
CA GLU A 112 -0.13 11.18 -8.13
C GLU A 112 1.37 11.51 -8.21
N ASP A 113 1.76 12.72 -7.84
CA ASP A 113 3.16 13.18 -7.83
C ASP A 113 4.03 12.49 -6.77
N ASP A 114 3.40 11.85 -5.77
CA ASP A 114 4.09 11.07 -4.73
C ASP A 114 4.29 9.60 -5.12
N LEU A 115 3.67 9.16 -6.23
CA LEU A 115 3.67 7.76 -6.67
C LEU A 115 4.92 7.46 -7.52
N PRO A 116 5.39 6.19 -7.53
CA PRO A 116 6.61 5.85 -8.24
C PRO A 116 6.40 5.85 -9.75
N ASP A 117 7.44 6.22 -10.51
CA ASP A 117 7.42 6.14 -11.97
C ASP A 117 7.49 4.69 -12.50
N GLU A 118 7.88 3.74 -11.66
CA GLU A 118 8.05 2.33 -12.01
C GLU A 118 7.31 1.43 -11.02
N LEU A 119 6.47 0.55 -11.56
CA LEU A 119 5.80 -0.50 -10.79
C LEU A 119 6.39 -1.85 -11.17
N ARG A 120 6.67 -2.66 -10.14
CA ARG A 120 7.05 -4.06 -10.33
C ARG A 120 5.79 -4.88 -10.61
N LEU A 121 5.92 -5.86 -11.50
CA LEU A 121 4.88 -6.86 -11.69
C LEU A 121 5.25 -8.13 -10.92
N PRO A 122 4.26 -8.83 -10.35
CA PRO A 122 4.47 -10.18 -9.85
C PRO A 122 5.08 -11.06 -10.94
N SER A 123 6.02 -11.93 -10.57
CA SER A 123 6.53 -12.93 -11.49
C SER A 123 5.38 -13.83 -11.96
N THR A 124 5.42 -14.29 -13.21
CA THR A 124 4.41 -15.22 -13.76
C THR A 124 4.32 -16.54 -12.97
N ASP A 125 5.39 -16.90 -12.25
CA ASP A 125 5.47 -18.10 -11.43
C ASP A 125 5.13 -17.84 -9.94
N SER A 126 4.77 -16.61 -9.60
CA SER A 126 4.36 -16.23 -8.24
C SER A 126 2.97 -16.75 -7.91
N SER A 127 2.78 -17.32 -6.72
CA SER A 127 1.45 -17.61 -6.17
C SER A 127 0.72 -16.36 -5.66
N ILE A 128 1.40 -15.21 -5.67
CA ILE A 128 0.89 -13.91 -5.20
C ILE A 128 0.66 -13.04 -6.42
N ASP A 129 -0.53 -12.47 -6.54
CA ASP A 129 -1.01 -11.64 -7.64
C ASP A 129 -0.86 -10.14 -7.38
N TRP A 130 -0.12 -9.76 -6.34
CA TRP A 130 0.19 -8.39 -5.94
C TRP A 130 1.66 -8.21 -5.58
N THR A 131 2.12 -6.96 -5.49
CA THR A 131 3.49 -6.63 -5.11
C THR A 131 3.54 -5.47 -4.11
N LEU A 132 4.63 -5.40 -3.34
CA LEU A 132 4.94 -4.23 -2.52
C LEU A 132 5.49 -3.11 -3.38
N VAL A 133 5.12 -1.88 -3.04
CA VAL A 133 5.53 -0.67 -3.75
C VAL A 133 6.53 0.11 -2.92
N VAL A 134 7.62 0.53 -3.55
CA VAL A 134 8.59 1.42 -2.92
C VAL A 134 8.07 2.85 -3.06
N LEU A 135 7.79 3.49 -1.93
CA LEU A 135 7.29 4.85 -1.86
C LEU A 135 8.38 5.76 -1.30
N THR A 136 8.54 6.93 -1.91
CA THR A 136 9.56 7.93 -1.53
C THR A 136 9.02 9.00 -0.59
N ALA A 137 7.71 9.17 -0.51
CA ALA A 137 7.07 10.12 0.39
C ALA A 137 7.28 9.72 1.87
N ASP A 138 7.85 10.62 2.68
CA ASP A 138 8.15 10.36 4.09
C ASP A 138 6.90 10.01 4.93
N ARG A 139 5.75 10.50 4.52
CA ARG A 139 4.46 10.24 5.18
C ARG A 139 3.83 8.90 4.81
N ALA A 140 4.30 8.25 3.75
CA ALA A 140 3.85 6.93 3.33
C ALA A 140 4.45 5.84 4.22
N LEU A 141 3.62 4.90 4.67
CA LEU A 141 3.97 3.83 5.58
C LEU A 141 4.18 2.50 4.86
N ASP A 142 3.32 2.20 3.88
CA ASP A 142 3.40 0.99 3.06
C ASP A 142 2.53 1.16 1.81
N GLY A 143 2.71 0.30 0.81
CA GLY A 143 1.89 0.31 -0.39
C GLY A 143 1.88 -1.02 -1.13
N VAL A 144 0.73 -1.36 -1.69
CA VAL A 144 0.55 -2.58 -2.49
C VAL A 144 -0.02 -2.25 -3.86
N PHE A 145 0.52 -2.91 -4.86
CA PHE A 145 0.00 -2.86 -6.22
C PHE A 145 -0.55 -4.23 -6.63
N GLN A 146 -1.82 -4.26 -7.00
CA GLN A 146 -2.47 -5.41 -7.60
C GLN A 146 -2.66 -5.14 -9.10
N PRO A 147 -1.89 -5.77 -10.01
CA PRO A 147 -2.06 -5.65 -11.45
C PRO A 147 -3.44 -6.11 -11.94
N PRO A 148 -3.83 -5.73 -13.17
CA PRO A 148 -5.02 -6.29 -13.80
C PRO A 148 -4.85 -7.79 -14.05
N ALA A 149 -5.93 -8.55 -13.88
CA ALA A 149 -5.91 -10.02 -13.98
C ALA A 149 -5.44 -10.55 -15.34
N VAL A 150 -5.59 -9.76 -16.41
CA VAL A 150 -5.20 -10.17 -17.78
C VAL A 150 -4.36 -9.08 -18.45
N LEU A 151 -3.16 -8.85 -17.91
CA LEU A 151 -2.16 -7.93 -18.46
C LEU A 151 -1.87 -8.15 -19.96
N GLN A 152 -1.94 -9.38 -20.46
CA GLN A 152 -1.61 -9.71 -21.85
C GLN A 152 -2.60 -9.13 -22.89
N ASN A 153 -3.82 -8.81 -22.44
CA ASN A 153 -4.87 -8.24 -23.27
C ASN A 153 -4.93 -6.71 -23.15
N CYS A 154 -3.92 -6.14 -22.48
CA CYS A 154 -3.60 -4.73 -22.37
C CYS A 154 -2.23 -4.52 -23.05
#